data_AF-A0A239ITN7-F1
#
_entry.id   AF-A0A239ITN7-F1
#
_cell.length_a   1.000
_cell.length_b   1.000
_cell.length_c   1.000
_cell.angle_alpha   90.00
_cell.angle_beta   90.00
_cell.angle_gamma   90.00
#
_symmetry.space_group_name_H-M   'P 1'
#
loop_
_entity.id
_entity.type
_entity.pdbx_description
1 polymer ?
#
loop_
_entity_poly.entity_id
_entity_poly.type
_entity_poly.pdbx_seq_one_letter_code
_entity_poly.pdbx_strand_id
1 'polypeptide(L)'
;MPLTDSLRALCERLAKCVGVVAAAGLLLAGCGGGVVDVAFVFGDPWPVFSRPLYERLQRPVIAGLQFVNSARPDDRDLTGADGTYFGYGGGDVVTFLVGDLVLFALPGDLPRDFTSLYEAARYQVSPLTSDTAAENLAAFLITLDDDGNAGNGIQIPARVRSAANGIRINFNQTSAAFYADPAVQFAVSVLSANTAAGQRALPPRATAVAILQ
;
A
#
# COMPACT_ATOMS: atom_id res chain seq x y z
N MET A 1 -25.72 28.49 -35.51
CA MET A 1 -25.44 27.31 -36.36
C MET A 1 -24.06 27.46 -37.00
N PRO A 2 -23.01 26.85 -36.43
CA PRO A 2 -21.78 26.55 -37.17
C PRO A 2 -21.33 25.11 -36.84
N LEU A 3 -21.96 24.12 -37.47
CA LEU A 3 -21.63 22.69 -37.29
C LEU A 3 -20.99 22.07 -38.53
N THR A 4 -20.71 22.86 -39.56
CA THR A 4 -20.24 22.38 -40.87
C THR A 4 -18.73 22.42 -41.05
N ASP A 5 -18.00 23.25 -40.30
CA ASP A 5 -16.55 23.41 -40.51
C ASP A 5 -15.72 22.37 -39.73
N SER A 6 -16.17 21.94 -38.56
CA SER A 6 -15.47 20.92 -37.76
C SER A 6 -15.52 19.52 -38.37
N LEU A 7 -16.53 19.19 -39.18
CA LEU A 7 -16.63 17.89 -39.86
C LEU A 7 -15.71 17.80 -41.10
N ARG A 8 -15.44 18.93 -41.78
CA ARG A 8 -14.45 18.98 -42.88
C ARG A 8 -13.03 18.72 -42.38
N ALA A 9 -12.67 19.29 -41.23
CA ALA A 9 -11.36 19.10 -40.62
C ALA A 9 -11.13 17.66 -40.12
N LEU A 10 -12.20 16.93 -39.74
CA LEU A 10 -12.09 15.51 -39.36
C LEU A 10 -11.88 14.60 -40.58
N CYS A 11 -12.49 14.94 -41.73
CA CYS A 11 -12.37 14.18 -42.98
C CYS A 11 -10.99 14.34 -43.65
N GLU A 12 -10.35 15.52 -43.56
CA GLU A 12 -9.00 15.74 -44.11
C GLU A 12 -7.89 15.05 -43.30
N ARG A 13 -8.12 14.78 -42.00
CA ARG A 13 -7.16 14.04 -41.16
C ARG A 13 -7.24 12.52 -41.34
N LEU A 14 -8.39 12.00 -41.76
CA LEU A 14 -8.57 10.57 -42.07
C LEU A 14 -7.99 10.17 -43.44
N ALA A 15 -7.80 11.12 -44.36
CA ALA A 15 -7.26 10.86 -45.70
C ALA A 15 -5.73 10.66 -45.76
N LYS A 16 -4.98 10.90 -44.67
CA LYS A 16 -3.52 10.75 -44.61
C LYS A 16 -3.02 9.39 -44.09
N CYS A 17 -3.92 8.45 -43.78
CA CYS A 17 -3.55 7.13 -43.25
C CYS A 17 -3.56 6.01 -44.30
N VAL A 18 -3.66 6.30 -45.60
CA VAL A 18 -3.70 5.28 -46.65
C VAL A 18 -2.38 5.26 -47.44
N GLY A 19 -1.64 4.17 -47.27
CA GLY A 19 -0.39 3.84 -47.97
C GLY A 19 0.70 3.56 -46.94
N VAL A 20 1.10 2.31 -46.65
CA VAL A 20 1.66 1.34 -47.60
C VAL A 20 1.35 -0.08 -47.10
N VAL A 21 0.69 -0.90 -47.94
CA VAL A 21 0.66 -2.36 -47.82
C VAL A 21 1.58 -2.91 -48.91
N ALA A 22 2.68 -3.53 -48.52
CA ALA A 22 3.48 -4.40 -49.39
C ALA A 22 3.76 -5.69 -48.64
N ALA A 23 3.30 -6.80 -49.22
CA ALA A 23 3.44 -8.15 -48.72
C ALA A 23 4.79 -8.76 -49.12
N ALA A 24 5.42 -9.53 -48.22
CA ALA A 24 6.08 -10.83 -48.50
C ALA A 24 6.94 -11.28 -47.31
N GLY A 25 6.84 -12.57 -46.94
CA GLY A 25 7.93 -13.29 -46.25
C GLY A 25 7.56 -13.96 -44.93
N LEU A 26 7.11 -15.21 -45.01
CA LEU A 26 6.99 -16.15 -43.90
C LEU A 26 8.37 -16.63 -43.45
N LEU A 27 8.77 -16.33 -42.21
CA LEU A 27 9.80 -17.06 -41.45
C LEU A 27 9.37 -17.19 -39.99
N LEU A 28 9.21 -18.44 -39.53
CA LEU A 28 9.01 -18.79 -38.13
C LEU A 28 10.32 -18.59 -37.34
N ALA A 29 10.29 -17.72 -36.32
CA ALA A 29 11.16 -17.82 -35.15
C ALA A 29 10.55 -17.04 -33.97
N GLY A 30 10.22 -17.76 -32.90
CA GLY A 30 10.17 -17.29 -31.51
C GLY A 30 9.42 -16.00 -31.18
N CYS A 31 8.28 -16.15 -30.47
CA CYS A 31 7.68 -15.09 -29.68
C CYS A 31 8.60 -14.76 -28.48
N GLY A 32 9.62 -13.92 -28.71
CA GLY A 32 10.39 -13.25 -27.66
C GLY A 32 9.80 -11.87 -27.43
N GLY A 33 8.81 -11.76 -26.53
CA GLY A 33 8.19 -10.50 -26.15
C GLY A 33 9.13 -9.63 -25.31
N GLY A 34 10.09 -8.97 -25.95
CA GLY A 34 10.80 -7.83 -25.39
C GLY A 34 10.07 -6.55 -25.77
N VAL A 35 9.46 -5.87 -24.81
CA VAL A 35 8.98 -4.50 -25.03
C VAL A 35 10.20 -3.63 -25.33
N VAL A 36 10.27 -3.09 -26.53
CA VAL A 36 11.20 -2.02 -26.89
C VAL A 36 10.69 -0.75 -26.23
N ASP A 37 11.51 -0.18 -25.35
CA ASP A 37 11.31 1.15 -24.81
C ASP A 37 11.55 2.15 -25.96
N VAL A 38 10.48 2.65 -26.56
CA VAL A 38 10.57 3.60 -27.68
C VAL A 38 10.79 5.01 -27.11
N ALA A 39 11.91 5.19 -26.41
CA ALA A 39 12.39 6.49 -26.00
C ALA A 39 13.22 7.10 -27.13
N PHE A 40 12.64 7.40 -28.31
CA PHE A 40 13.30 8.29 -29.26
C PHE A 40 12.31 9.00 -30.18
N VAL A 41 12.55 10.32 -30.29
CA VAL A 41 11.92 11.36 -31.13
C VAL A 41 10.78 12.14 -30.43
N PHE A 42 10.98 13.45 -30.34
CA PHE A 42 10.22 14.53 -29.67
C PHE A 42 10.65 14.77 -28.20
N GLY A 43 11.49 15.80 -28.03
CA GLY A 43 12.13 16.21 -26.77
C GLY A 43 11.19 16.86 -25.75
N ASP A 44 10.00 16.31 -25.57
CA ASP A 44 9.18 16.55 -24.40
C ASP A 44 9.39 15.36 -23.45
N PRO A 45 9.83 15.55 -22.19
CA PRO A 45 9.83 14.46 -21.22
C PRO A 45 8.38 14.05 -20.99
N TRP A 46 7.93 13.00 -21.68
CA TRP A 46 6.76 12.25 -21.27
C TRP A 46 6.95 11.87 -19.80
N PRO A 47 5.93 12.01 -18.93
CA PRO A 47 6.06 11.54 -17.56
C PRO A 47 6.41 10.07 -17.62
N VAL A 48 7.62 9.72 -17.19
CA VAL A 48 8.01 8.32 -17.01
C VAL A 48 7.11 7.83 -15.89
N PHE A 49 6.04 7.10 -16.24
CA PHE A 49 5.22 6.48 -15.22
C PHE A 49 6.08 5.41 -14.56
N SER A 50 6.60 5.72 -13.36
CA SER A 50 7.27 4.72 -12.53
C SER A 50 6.36 3.51 -12.43
N ARG A 51 6.86 2.35 -12.87
CA ARG A 51 6.10 1.09 -12.79
C ARG A 51 5.97 0.74 -11.30
N PRO A 52 4.78 0.29 -10.85
CA PRO A 52 4.62 -0.14 -9.47
C PRO A 52 5.51 -1.37 -9.21
N LEU A 53 6.15 -1.36 -8.05
CA LEU A 53 6.94 -2.46 -7.50
C LEU A 53 6.07 -3.14 -6.45
N TYR A 54 5.66 -4.38 -6.71
CA TYR A 54 4.75 -5.12 -5.84
C TYR A 54 5.52 -5.87 -4.75
N GLU A 55 5.06 -5.72 -3.52
CA GLU A 55 5.70 -6.24 -2.31
C GLU A 55 4.67 -6.89 -1.39
N ARG A 56 5.12 -7.60 -0.36
CA ARG A 56 4.22 -8.32 0.57
C ARG A 56 4.62 -8.15 2.03
N LEU A 57 3.65 -7.76 2.86
CA LEU A 57 3.73 -7.86 4.32
C LEU A 57 3.46 -9.31 4.73
N GLN A 58 4.48 -10.01 5.24
CA GLN A 58 4.36 -11.42 5.62
C GLN A 58 4.33 -11.66 7.13
N ARG A 59 4.86 -10.72 7.92
CA ARG A 59 4.98 -10.87 9.39
C ARG A 59 4.44 -9.65 10.11
N PRO A 60 3.15 -9.64 10.45
CA PRO A 60 2.10 -10.58 10.00
C PRO A 60 1.63 -10.29 8.56
N VAL A 61 0.84 -11.21 7.99
CA VAL A 61 0.03 -10.90 6.79
C VAL A 61 -1.13 -10.01 7.21
N ILE A 62 -1.28 -8.85 6.57
CA ILE A 62 -2.32 -7.86 6.90
C ILE A 62 -3.09 -7.49 5.64
N ALA A 63 -4.40 -7.74 5.65
CA ALA A 63 -5.33 -7.41 4.59
C ALA A 63 -6.18 -6.18 4.95
N GLY A 64 -6.48 -5.34 3.95
CA GLY A 64 -7.34 -4.18 4.14
C GLY A 64 -6.70 -3.03 4.92
N LEU A 65 -5.37 -3.05 5.10
CA LEU A 65 -4.63 -1.91 5.62
C LEU A 65 -4.51 -0.85 4.53
N GLN A 66 -4.74 0.43 4.85
CA GLN A 66 -4.60 1.49 3.85
C GLN A 66 -3.14 1.83 3.64
N PHE A 67 -2.78 2.21 2.42
CA PHE A 67 -1.50 2.83 2.15
C PHE A 67 -1.60 3.94 1.11
N VAL A 68 -0.64 4.87 1.18
CA VAL A 68 -0.44 5.96 0.21
C VAL A 68 1.01 5.96 -0.23
N ASN A 69 1.25 6.33 -1.50
CA ASN A 69 2.59 6.47 -2.05
C ASN A 69 2.94 7.95 -2.15
N SER A 70 4.15 8.35 -1.76
CA SER A 70 4.56 9.76 -1.89
C SER A 70 4.64 10.21 -3.36
N ALA A 71 4.85 9.28 -4.29
CA ALA A 71 4.75 9.50 -5.72
C ALA A 71 3.32 9.75 -6.21
N ARG A 72 2.30 9.32 -5.45
CA ARG A 72 0.86 9.49 -5.74
C ARG A 72 0.06 9.74 -4.45
N PRO A 73 0.20 10.93 -3.85
CA PRO A 73 -0.30 11.20 -2.50
C PRO A 73 -1.84 11.25 -2.40
N ASP A 74 -2.53 11.44 -3.53
CA ASP A 74 -4.00 11.47 -3.59
C ASP A 74 -4.63 10.07 -3.70
N ASP A 75 -3.82 9.04 -4.04
CA ASP A 75 -4.28 7.67 -4.18
C ASP A 75 -4.17 6.94 -2.82
N ARG A 76 -5.31 6.39 -2.36
CA ARG A 76 -5.38 5.53 -1.18
C ARG A 76 -5.75 4.11 -1.59
N ASP A 77 -4.80 3.21 -1.47
CA ASP A 77 -4.97 1.80 -1.79
C ASP A 77 -5.12 0.95 -0.53
N LEU A 78 -5.45 -0.33 -0.72
CA LEU A 78 -5.57 -1.32 0.36
C LEU A 78 -4.63 -2.49 0.13
N THR A 79 -4.04 -3.00 1.21
CA THR A 79 -3.31 -4.25 1.14
C THR A 79 -4.24 -5.40 0.75
N GLY A 80 -3.74 -6.29 -0.11
CA GLY A 80 -4.44 -7.48 -0.56
C GLY A 80 -4.62 -8.53 0.55
N ALA A 81 -5.43 -9.55 0.26
CA ALA A 81 -5.69 -10.65 1.20
C ALA A 81 -4.42 -11.41 1.63
N ASP A 82 -3.38 -11.36 0.81
CA ASP A 82 -2.10 -12.02 1.01
C ASP A 82 -0.99 -11.05 1.45
N GLY A 83 -1.38 -9.86 1.91
CA GLY A 83 -0.49 -8.79 2.37
C GLY A 83 0.15 -7.97 1.27
N THR A 84 -0.27 -8.15 0.00
CA THR A 84 0.32 -7.45 -1.14
C THR A 84 0.04 -5.95 -1.10
N TYR A 85 1.06 -5.14 -1.36
CA TYR A 85 1.00 -3.71 -1.60
C TYR A 85 1.94 -3.36 -2.76
N PHE A 86 2.00 -2.09 -3.14
CA PHE A 86 2.98 -1.63 -4.11
C PHE A 86 3.53 -0.26 -3.75
N GLY A 87 4.76 0.00 -4.17
CA GLY A 87 5.40 1.31 -4.15
C GLY A 87 6.00 1.64 -5.52
N TYR A 88 6.83 2.68 -5.57
CA TYR A 88 7.53 3.11 -6.77
C TYR A 88 9.04 3.27 -6.54
N GLY A 89 9.81 3.19 -7.64
CA GLY A 89 11.22 3.57 -7.62
C GLY A 89 11.45 5.07 -7.40
N GLY A 90 12.70 5.46 -7.15
CA GLY A 90 13.09 6.87 -7.14
C GLY A 90 12.87 7.61 -5.82
N GLY A 91 12.92 6.89 -4.69
CA GLY A 91 12.78 7.49 -3.36
C GLY A 91 11.33 7.67 -2.89
N ASP A 92 10.39 6.97 -3.52
CA ASP A 92 9.02 6.86 -3.05
C ASP A 92 8.96 6.29 -1.62
N VAL A 93 7.90 6.65 -0.89
CA VAL A 93 7.64 6.17 0.46
C VAL A 93 6.20 5.69 0.53
N VAL A 94 6.04 4.42 0.90
CA VAL A 94 4.74 3.79 1.15
C VAL A 94 4.39 4.01 2.62
N THR A 95 3.36 4.80 2.88
CA THR A 95 2.89 5.08 4.25
C THR A 95 1.63 4.28 4.54
N PHE A 96 1.69 3.42 5.55
CA PHE A 96 0.58 2.57 5.96
C PHE A 96 -0.23 3.20 7.09
N LEU A 97 -1.55 3.11 6.98
CA LEU A 97 -2.49 3.82 7.83
C LEU A 97 -3.82 3.07 8.02
N VAL A 98 -4.55 3.49 9.05
CA VAL A 98 -5.95 3.10 9.28
C VAL A 98 -6.72 4.39 9.59
N GLY A 99 -7.63 4.80 8.71
CA GLY A 99 -8.27 6.11 8.80
C GLY A 99 -7.27 7.24 8.57
N ASP A 100 -6.92 7.96 9.65
CA ASP A 100 -5.86 8.99 9.66
C ASP A 100 -4.68 8.61 10.58
N LEU A 101 -4.73 7.42 11.18
CA LEU A 101 -3.70 6.91 12.07
C LEU A 101 -2.57 6.31 11.23
N VAL A 102 -1.45 7.01 11.16
CA VAL A 102 -0.21 6.50 10.56
C VAL A 102 0.38 5.42 11.46
N LEU A 103 0.64 4.25 10.91
CA LEU A 103 1.17 3.10 11.64
C LEU A 103 2.68 2.95 11.44
N PHE A 104 3.10 2.89 10.18
CA PHE A 104 4.49 2.75 9.77
C PHE A 104 4.67 3.17 8.32
N ALA A 105 5.91 3.26 7.85
CA ALA A 105 6.22 3.52 6.45
C ALA A 105 7.42 2.69 5.99
N LEU A 106 7.50 2.47 4.67
CA LEU A 106 8.54 1.71 4.00
C LEU A 106 9.02 2.47 2.75
N PRO A 107 10.28 2.31 2.30
CA PRO A 107 10.69 2.72 0.96
C PRO A 107 9.82 2.04 -0.10
N GLY A 108 9.48 2.75 -1.18
CA GLY A 108 8.70 2.20 -2.30
C GLY A 108 9.47 1.24 -3.20
N ASP A 109 10.80 1.23 -3.08
CA ASP A 109 11.71 0.29 -3.72
C ASP A 109 12.51 -0.41 -2.62
N LEU A 110 12.09 -1.63 -2.27
CA LEU A 110 12.74 -2.41 -1.23
C LEU A 110 13.92 -3.19 -1.81
N PRO A 111 15.05 -3.31 -1.07
CA PRO A 111 16.19 -4.10 -1.52
C PRO A 111 15.92 -5.62 -1.61
N ARG A 112 14.79 -6.08 -1.08
CA ARG A 112 14.41 -7.49 -0.97
C ARG A 112 12.89 -7.59 -1.01
N ASP A 113 12.42 -8.63 -1.70
CA ASP A 113 11.06 -9.09 -1.55
C ASP A 113 10.83 -9.42 -0.07
N PHE A 114 9.63 -9.10 0.42
CA PHE A 114 9.12 -9.40 1.76
C PHE A 114 9.50 -8.41 2.84
N THR A 115 8.50 -8.01 3.62
CA THR A 115 8.69 -7.11 4.76
C THR A 115 7.99 -7.62 6.01
N SER A 116 8.60 -7.34 7.15
CA SER A 116 8.02 -7.53 8.48
C SER A 116 7.81 -6.19 9.18
N LEU A 117 6.94 -6.15 10.19
CA LEU A 117 6.82 -4.93 11.02
C LEU A 117 8.11 -4.62 11.79
N TYR A 118 8.91 -5.63 12.15
CA TYR A 118 10.23 -5.39 12.74
C TYR A 118 11.17 -4.69 11.76
N GLU A 119 11.14 -5.09 10.50
CA GLU A 119 11.94 -4.45 9.45
C GLU A 119 11.45 -3.02 9.17
N ALA A 120 10.13 -2.79 9.21
CA ALA A 120 9.56 -1.45 9.10
C ALA A 120 10.13 -0.50 10.16
N ALA A 121 10.41 -0.96 11.39
CA ALA A 121 11.06 -0.15 12.43
C ALA A 121 12.55 0.13 12.21
N ARG A 122 13.17 -0.42 11.16
CA ARG A 122 14.58 -0.19 10.82
C ARG A 122 14.77 0.85 9.72
N TYR A 123 13.73 1.11 8.93
CA TYR A 123 13.79 2.12 7.89
C TYR A 123 13.60 3.52 8.47
N GLN A 124 14.49 4.45 8.10
CA GLN A 124 14.45 5.84 8.59
C GLN A 124 13.16 6.59 8.21
N VAL A 125 12.49 6.17 7.13
CA VAL A 125 11.21 6.73 6.70
C VAL A 125 10.06 6.36 7.63
N SER A 126 10.23 5.32 8.45
CA SER A 126 9.20 4.85 9.38
C SER A 126 9.15 5.70 10.65
N PRO A 127 7.95 6.00 11.18
CA PRO A 127 7.79 6.63 12.49
C PRO A 127 8.12 5.68 13.65
N LEU A 128 8.29 4.38 13.43
CA LEU A 128 8.65 3.41 14.47
C LEU A 128 10.16 3.46 14.74
N THR A 129 10.55 3.66 15.99
CA THR A 129 11.97 3.90 16.36
C THR A 129 12.64 2.71 17.07
N SER A 130 11.91 1.62 17.33
CA SER A 130 12.44 0.46 18.03
C SER A 130 11.62 -0.81 17.78
N ASP A 131 12.19 -1.97 18.13
CA ASP A 131 11.46 -3.24 18.18
C ASP A 131 10.27 -3.20 19.14
N THR A 132 10.39 -2.45 20.24
CA THR A 132 9.28 -2.27 21.18
C THR A 132 8.11 -1.54 20.52
N ALA A 133 8.39 -0.57 19.64
CA ALA A 133 7.35 0.13 18.90
C ALA A 133 6.65 -0.79 17.89
N ALA A 134 7.39 -1.66 17.20
CA ALA A 134 6.83 -2.68 16.31
C ALA A 134 5.94 -3.68 17.07
N GLU A 135 6.36 -4.10 18.27
CA GLU A 135 5.57 -4.99 19.14
C GLU A 135 4.30 -4.32 19.67
N ASN A 136 4.37 -3.06 20.08
CA ASN A 136 3.20 -2.27 20.48
C ASN A 136 2.21 -2.12 19.32
N LEU A 137 2.72 -1.85 18.11
CA LEU A 137 1.92 -1.79 16.90
C LEU A 137 1.27 -3.14 16.59
N ALA A 138 2.02 -4.24 16.69
CA ALA A 138 1.49 -5.59 16.47
C ALA A 138 0.37 -5.94 17.47
N ALA A 139 0.57 -5.61 18.75
CA ALA A 139 -0.46 -5.78 19.78
C ALA A 139 -1.74 -5.02 19.43
N PHE A 140 -1.61 -3.77 18.96
CA PHE A 140 -2.73 -2.97 18.52
C PHE A 140 -3.43 -3.56 17.28
N LEU A 141 -2.69 -3.97 16.25
CA LEU A 141 -3.24 -4.55 15.03
C LEU A 141 -4.03 -5.84 15.29
N ILE A 142 -3.60 -6.70 16.23
CA ILE A 142 -4.37 -7.89 16.65
C ILE A 142 -5.75 -7.49 17.19
N THR A 143 -5.87 -6.34 17.88
CA THR A 143 -7.19 -5.88 18.37
C THR A 143 -8.10 -5.38 17.27
N LEU A 144 -7.57 -5.06 16.09
CA LEU A 144 -8.32 -4.57 14.94
C LEU A 144 -8.73 -5.68 13.97
N ASP A 145 -8.21 -6.89 14.19
CA ASP A 145 -8.50 -8.05 13.37
C ASP A 145 -10.00 -8.41 13.41
N ASP A 146 -10.59 -8.69 12.25
CA ASP A 146 -12.05 -8.74 12.15
C ASP A 146 -12.65 -9.91 12.93
N ASP A 147 -12.04 -11.09 12.78
CA ASP A 147 -12.47 -12.33 13.46
C ASP A 147 -11.73 -12.59 14.78
N GLY A 148 -10.73 -11.77 15.10
CA GLY A 148 -9.93 -11.87 16.32
C GLY A 148 -8.95 -13.04 16.32
N ASN A 149 -8.64 -13.63 15.16
CA ASN A 149 -7.69 -14.71 14.99
C ASN A 149 -6.51 -14.34 14.08
N ALA A 150 -5.59 -13.53 14.61
CA ALA A 150 -4.40 -13.08 13.89
C ALA A 150 -3.49 -14.21 13.35
N GLY A 151 -3.69 -15.46 13.79
CA GLY A 151 -2.96 -16.63 13.29
C GLY A 151 -3.32 -17.01 11.83
N ASN A 152 -4.47 -16.55 11.32
CA ASN A 152 -4.86 -16.73 9.92
C ASN A 152 -4.58 -15.48 9.04
N GLY A 153 -3.87 -14.49 9.61
CA GLY A 153 -3.71 -13.15 9.04
C GLY A 153 -4.56 -12.13 9.79
N ILE A 154 -4.25 -10.85 9.64
CA ILE A 154 -5.01 -9.75 10.24
C ILE A 154 -5.89 -9.13 9.16
N GLN A 155 -7.19 -9.06 9.40
CA GLN A 155 -8.15 -8.44 8.50
C GLN A 155 -8.65 -7.13 9.08
N ILE A 156 -8.33 -6.01 8.43
CA ILE A 156 -8.84 -4.70 8.83
C ILE A 156 -10.11 -4.42 8.02
N PRO A 157 -11.32 -4.36 8.62
CA PRO A 157 -12.53 -4.08 7.88
C PRO A 157 -12.78 -2.57 7.67
N ALA A 158 -13.62 -2.23 6.69
CA ALA A 158 -13.92 -0.83 6.34
C ALA A 158 -14.47 0.01 7.50
N ARG A 159 -15.26 -0.62 8.37
CA ARG A 159 -15.82 0.00 9.59
C ARG A 159 -14.75 0.40 10.61
N VAL A 160 -13.71 -0.41 10.79
CA VAL A 160 -12.54 -0.05 11.63
C VAL A 160 -11.78 1.12 11.01
N ARG A 161 -11.53 1.11 9.71
CA ARG A 161 -10.89 2.25 9.02
C ARG A 161 -11.68 3.55 9.19
N SER A 162 -13.00 3.47 9.06
CA SER A 162 -13.89 4.63 9.19
C SER A 162 -13.91 5.18 10.63
N ALA A 163 -13.86 4.29 11.62
CA ALA A 163 -13.83 4.65 13.04
C ALA A 163 -12.47 5.22 13.51
N ALA A 164 -11.39 4.97 12.75
CA ALA A 164 -10.04 5.42 13.09
C ALA A 164 -9.72 6.87 12.67
N ASN A 165 -10.63 7.55 11.97
CA ASN A 165 -10.44 8.94 11.61
C ASN A 165 -10.28 9.82 12.87
N GLY A 166 -9.27 10.69 12.87
CA GLY A 166 -8.93 11.54 14.01
C GLY A 166 -8.31 10.83 15.24
N ILE A 167 -8.16 9.49 15.24
CA ILE A 167 -7.48 8.79 16.33
C ILE A 167 -5.96 8.99 16.22
N ARG A 168 -5.32 9.22 17.37
CA ARG A 168 -3.86 9.36 17.51
C ARG A 168 -3.36 8.41 18.57
N ILE A 169 -2.31 7.66 18.25
CA ILE A 169 -1.62 6.74 19.15
C ILE A 169 -0.12 6.95 19.01
N ASN A 170 0.60 6.92 20.12
CA ASN A 170 2.06 6.88 20.11
C ASN A 170 2.54 5.45 20.37
N PHE A 171 3.06 4.78 19.33
CA PHE A 171 3.64 3.44 19.46
C PHE A 171 5.07 3.44 20.04
N ASN A 172 5.76 4.59 20.03
CA ASN A 172 7.14 4.75 20.51
C ASN A 172 7.21 4.96 22.02
N GLN A 173 6.52 4.10 22.75
CA GLN A 173 6.51 4.05 24.22
C GLN A 173 7.15 2.74 24.70
N THR A 174 7.55 2.68 25.96
CA THR A 174 7.85 1.38 26.58
C THR A 174 6.58 0.52 26.59
N SER A 175 6.73 -0.81 26.59
CA SER A 175 5.55 -1.70 26.60
C SER A 175 4.64 -1.42 27.79
N ALA A 176 5.20 -1.19 28.99
CA ALA A 176 4.40 -0.89 30.18
C ALA A 176 3.61 0.42 30.03
N ALA A 177 4.22 1.47 29.48
CA ALA A 177 3.56 2.76 29.25
C ALA A 177 2.48 2.64 28.16
N PHE A 178 2.76 1.96 27.05
CA PHE A 178 1.80 1.75 25.97
C PHE A 178 0.52 1.06 26.46
N TYR A 179 0.65 0.04 27.31
CA TYR A 179 -0.50 -0.68 27.86
C TYR A 179 -1.26 0.13 28.93
N ALA A 180 -0.62 1.11 29.56
CA ALA A 180 -1.25 1.99 30.54
C ALA A 180 -1.81 3.28 29.93
N ASP A 181 -1.48 3.59 28.67
CA ASP A 181 -1.84 4.85 28.01
C ASP A 181 -3.37 4.94 27.80
N PRO A 182 -4.05 5.94 28.38
CA PRO A 182 -5.49 6.13 28.22
C PRO A 182 -5.93 6.32 26.76
N ALA A 183 -5.10 6.97 25.92
CA ALA A 183 -5.40 7.17 24.50
C ALA A 183 -5.37 5.84 23.75
N VAL A 184 -4.42 4.95 24.08
CA VAL A 184 -4.34 3.60 23.53
C VAL A 184 -5.55 2.77 23.96
N GLN A 185 -5.89 2.78 25.25
CA GLN A 185 -7.04 2.04 25.77
C GLN A 185 -8.37 2.51 25.16
N PHE A 186 -8.53 3.83 25.00
CA PHE A 186 -9.68 4.41 24.30
C PHE A 186 -9.74 3.94 22.84
N ALA A 187 -8.64 4.05 22.10
CA ALA A 187 -8.59 3.67 20.69
C ALA A 187 -8.88 2.17 20.51
N VAL A 188 -8.27 1.31 21.32
CA VAL A 188 -8.52 -0.15 21.30
C VAL A 188 -9.99 -0.43 21.58
N SER A 189 -10.58 0.20 22.60
CA SER A 189 -12.00 0.04 22.93
C SER A 189 -12.91 0.43 21.76
N VAL A 190 -12.70 1.62 21.18
CA VAL A 190 -13.56 2.15 20.12
C VAL A 190 -13.40 1.36 18.82
N LEU A 191 -12.16 1.04 18.43
CA LEU A 191 -11.90 0.41 17.14
C LEU A 191 -12.24 -1.08 17.15
N SER A 192 -11.87 -1.81 18.20
CA SER A 192 -12.20 -3.25 18.28
C SER A 192 -13.71 -3.49 18.37
N ALA A 193 -14.49 -2.56 18.96
CA ALA A 193 -15.96 -2.63 18.95
C ALA A 193 -16.55 -2.61 17.53
N ASN A 194 -15.79 -2.14 16.54
CA ASN A 194 -16.16 -2.18 15.13
C ASN A 194 -15.70 -3.48 14.44
N THR A 195 -15.14 -4.47 15.11
CA THR A 195 -14.80 -5.79 14.52
C THR A 195 -15.93 -6.80 14.72
N ALA A 196 -15.92 -7.92 14.00
CA ALA A 196 -16.93 -8.98 14.18
C ALA A 196 -16.73 -9.72 15.50
N ALA A 197 -15.48 -9.84 15.95
CA ALA A 197 -15.12 -10.36 17.26
C ALA A 197 -15.43 -9.39 18.43
N GLY A 198 -15.91 -8.18 18.15
CA GLY A 198 -16.35 -7.20 19.14
C GLY A 198 -15.20 -6.57 19.95
N GLN A 199 -15.58 -5.80 20.97
CA GLN A 199 -14.64 -5.04 21.79
C GLN A 199 -13.66 -5.97 22.53
N ARG A 200 -12.36 -5.64 22.48
CA ARG A 200 -11.27 -6.40 23.10
C ARG A 200 -10.32 -5.47 23.85
N ALA A 201 -9.51 -6.07 24.74
CA ALA A 201 -8.35 -5.42 25.33
C ALA A 201 -7.09 -5.74 24.49
N LEU A 202 -6.00 -4.99 24.74
CA LEU A 202 -4.70 -5.32 24.18
C LEU A 202 -4.27 -6.75 24.59
N PRO A 203 -3.81 -7.58 23.64
CA PRO A 203 -3.27 -8.89 23.98
C PRO A 203 -1.94 -8.75 24.74
N PRO A 204 -1.49 -9.76 25.50
CA PRO A 204 -0.17 -9.73 26.12
C PRO A 204 0.96 -9.55 25.10
N ARG A 205 2.06 -8.92 25.51
CA ARG A 205 3.25 -8.71 24.65
C ARG A 205 3.72 -10.00 23.97
N ALA A 206 3.69 -11.13 24.68
CA ALA A 206 4.10 -12.42 24.13
C ALA A 206 3.29 -12.82 22.88
N THR A 207 1.99 -12.52 22.85
CA THR A 207 1.12 -12.77 21.69
C THR A 207 1.51 -11.87 20.51
N ALA A 208 1.82 -10.60 20.78
CA ALA A 208 2.28 -9.66 19.74
C ALA A 208 3.63 -10.06 19.15
N VAL A 209 4.58 -10.51 19.97
CA VAL A 209 5.87 -11.01 19.51
C VAL A 209 5.72 -12.28 18.66
N ALA A 210 4.81 -13.18 19.05
CA ALA A 210 4.62 -14.44 18.34
C ALA A 210 4.19 -14.26 16.87
N ILE A 211 3.39 -13.22 16.56
CA ILE A 211 2.94 -12.95 15.18
C ILE A 211 3.99 -12.21 14.32
N LEU A 212 5.08 -11.74 14.94
CA LEU A 212 6.17 -11.05 14.27
C LEU A 212 7.33 -12.00 13.88
N GLN A 213 7.35 -13.21 14.44
CA GLN A 213 8.38 -14.25 14.24
C GLN A 213 8.02 -15.21 13.10
#